data_AF-A0A1T1BVJ0-F1
#
_entry.id   AF-A0A1T1BVJ0-F1
#
_cell.length_a   1.000
_cell.length_b   1.000
_cell.length_c   1.000
_cell.angle_alpha   90.00
_cell.angle_beta   90.00
_cell.angle_gamma   90.00
#
_symmetry.space_group_name_H-M   'P 1'
#
loop_
_entity.id
_entity.type
_entity.pdbx_description
1 polymer ?
#
loop_
_entity_poly.entity_id
_entity_poly.type
_entity_poly.pdbx_seq_one_letter_code
_entity_poly.pdbx_strand_id
1 'polypeptide(L)'
;MYKKQTDKVMESKARFKSIIVEIIGYLYILLFVYAAVSKLLDFENFQVQLGQSPLLSAFAVGVAWLVPGTELLITLLLMIPKFRSLGFLGAFILMTMFSVYIFIILHYSSFVPCSCGGILEKMTWNVHLVFNSVFVLLAALAIVWQAKKNRKKASISPVLTIPLSAVSGTFSIIVLFLFSENIMQYKNLFIRRYP
;
A
#
# COMPACT_ATOMS: atom_id res chain seq x y z
N MET A 1 -9.99 -12.29 -45.38
CA MET A 1 -9.54 -10.95 -44.94
C MET A 1 -10.04 -10.56 -43.55
N TYR A 2 -11.31 -10.78 -43.19
CA TYR A 2 -11.90 -10.39 -41.89
C TYR A 2 -11.13 -10.91 -40.66
N LYS A 3 -10.70 -12.17 -40.68
CA LYS A 3 -9.93 -12.82 -39.59
C LYS A 3 -8.57 -12.15 -39.33
N LYS A 4 -7.85 -11.77 -40.41
CA LYS A 4 -6.54 -11.10 -40.33
C LYS A 4 -6.64 -9.69 -39.74
N GLN A 5 -7.77 -9.00 -39.96
CA GLN A 5 -8.06 -7.69 -39.40
C GLN A 5 -8.39 -7.79 -37.90
N THR A 6 -9.21 -8.77 -37.49
CA THR A 6 -9.52 -9.02 -36.07
C THR A 6 -8.28 -9.43 -35.27
N ASP A 7 -7.38 -10.21 -35.88
CA ASP A 7 -6.15 -10.66 -35.22
C ASP A 7 -5.18 -9.49 -34.96
N LYS A 8 -5.01 -8.57 -35.92
CA LYS A 8 -4.21 -7.34 -35.72
C LYS A 8 -4.78 -6.41 -34.65
N VAL A 9 -6.10 -6.25 -34.59
CA VAL A 9 -6.77 -5.43 -33.57
C VAL A 9 -6.63 -6.05 -32.17
N MET A 10 -6.72 -7.38 -32.07
CA MET A 10 -6.51 -8.12 -30.83
C MET A 10 -5.06 -8.02 -30.34
N GLU A 11 -4.08 -8.09 -31.24
CA GLU A 11 -2.65 -7.96 -30.93
C GLU A 11 -2.29 -6.55 -30.45
N SER A 12 -2.84 -5.51 -31.09
CA SER A 12 -2.66 -4.11 -30.67
C SER A 12 -3.21 -3.84 -29.26
N LYS A 13 -4.43 -4.34 -28.96
CA LYS A 13 -5.03 -4.22 -27.62
C LYS A 13 -4.24 -4.96 -26.54
N ALA A 14 -3.65 -6.12 -26.87
CA ALA A 14 -2.81 -6.87 -25.93
C ALA A 14 -1.48 -6.15 -25.64
N ARG A 15 -0.88 -5.52 -26.65
CA ARG A 15 0.34 -4.71 -26.52
C ARG A 15 0.10 -3.47 -25.66
N PHE A 16 -0.98 -2.74 -25.90
CA PHE A 16 -1.35 -1.55 -25.12
C PHE A 16 -1.53 -1.87 -23.62
N LYS A 17 -2.21 -2.97 -23.30
CA LYS A 17 -2.36 -3.43 -21.90
C LYS A 17 -1.02 -3.75 -21.24
N SER A 18 -0.09 -4.38 -21.98
CA SER A 18 1.25 -4.67 -21.44
C SER A 18 2.00 -3.40 -21.10
N ILE A 19 1.96 -2.40 -21.99
CA ILE A 19 2.61 -1.11 -21.78
C ILE A 19 2.03 -0.42 -20.54
N ILE A 20 0.71 -0.43 -20.34
CA ILE A 20 0.12 0.17 -19.15
C ILE A 20 0.57 -0.55 -17.87
N VAL A 21 0.59 -1.89 -17.85
CA VAL A 21 1.10 -2.65 -16.69
C VAL A 21 2.58 -2.34 -16.42
N GLU A 22 3.35 -2.09 -17.47
CA GLU A 22 4.75 -1.67 -17.36
C GLU A 22 4.87 -0.30 -16.68
N ILE A 23 4.12 0.69 -17.19
CA ILE A 23 4.03 2.04 -16.62
C ILE A 23 3.57 2.01 -15.16
N ILE A 24 2.52 1.26 -14.83
CA ILE A 24 2.03 1.14 -13.44
C ILE A 24 3.13 0.60 -12.53
N GLY A 25 3.90 -0.40 -12.96
CA GLY A 25 5.00 -0.91 -12.16
C GLY A 25 6.14 0.10 -11.96
N TYR A 26 6.47 0.90 -12.98
CA TYR A 26 7.46 1.97 -12.82
C TYR A 26 6.98 3.08 -11.88
N LEU A 27 5.69 3.45 -11.93
CA LEU A 27 5.09 4.40 -10.99
C LEU A 27 5.21 3.89 -9.54
N TYR A 28 4.93 2.61 -9.31
CA TYR A 28 5.09 1.99 -8.00
C TYR A 28 6.54 1.95 -7.51
N ILE A 29 7.48 1.59 -8.40
CA ILE A 29 8.91 1.59 -8.09
C ILE A 29 9.34 3.00 -7.66
N LEU A 30 8.99 4.02 -8.45
CA LEU A 30 9.34 5.40 -8.13
C LEU A 30 8.75 5.83 -6.78
N LEU A 31 7.46 5.56 -6.57
CA LEU A 31 6.76 5.91 -5.35
C LEU A 31 7.39 5.26 -4.11
N PHE A 32 7.60 3.95 -4.14
CA PHE A 32 8.13 3.21 -2.98
C PHE A 32 9.59 3.50 -2.71
N VAL A 33 10.43 3.66 -3.73
CA VAL A 33 11.82 4.07 -3.53
C VAL A 33 11.87 5.45 -2.90
N TYR A 34 11.12 6.42 -3.44
CA TYR A 34 11.05 7.76 -2.87
C TYR A 34 10.57 7.74 -1.42
N ALA A 35 9.49 7.00 -1.15
CA ALA A 35 8.89 6.90 0.17
C ALA A 35 9.81 6.19 1.19
N ALA A 36 10.54 5.15 0.79
CA ALA A 36 11.47 4.45 1.67
C ALA A 36 12.73 5.28 1.95
N VAL A 37 13.33 5.86 0.90
CA VAL A 37 14.55 6.66 1.03
C VAL A 37 14.29 7.90 1.87
N SER A 38 13.19 8.62 1.65
CA SER A 38 12.84 9.79 2.49
C SER A 38 12.68 9.43 3.97
N LYS A 39 12.06 8.29 4.29
CA LYS A 39 11.94 7.79 5.68
C LYS A 39 13.28 7.37 6.28
N LEU A 40 14.16 6.75 5.49
CA LEU A 40 15.48 6.31 5.97
C LEU A 40 16.44 7.49 6.18
N LEU A 41 16.37 8.52 5.33
CA LEU A 41 17.18 9.73 5.48
C LEU A 41 16.78 10.53 6.72
N ASP A 42 15.50 10.52 7.08
CA ASP A 42 14.97 11.21 8.26
C ASP A 42 14.33 10.24 9.26
N PHE A 43 15.09 9.18 9.59
CA PHE A 43 14.59 8.03 10.36
C PHE A 43 14.16 8.40 11.77
N GLU A 44 14.91 9.27 12.46
CA GLU A 44 14.58 9.70 13.82
C GLU A 44 13.25 10.45 13.85
N ASN A 45 13.04 11.41 12.95
CA ASN A 45 11.77 12.11 12.86
C ASN A 45 10.64 11.15 12.46
N PHE A 46 10.87 10.24 11.50
CA PHE A 46 9.87 9.24 11.14
C PHE A 46 9.45 8.40 12.35
N GLN A 47 10.40 7.90 13.14
CA GLN A 47 10.12 7.12 14.34
C GLN A 47 9.36 7.93 15.40
N VAL A 48 9.73 9.20 15.61
CA VAL A 48 9.04 10.10 16.56
C VAL A 48 7.60 10.34 16.11
N GLN A 49 7.37 10.60 14.83
CA GLN A 49 6.03 10.82 14.29
C GLN A 49 5.15 9.55 14.36
N LEU A 50 5.74 8.37 14.14
CA LEU A 50 5.07 7.09 14.42
C LEU A 50 4.73 6.93 15.91
N GLY A 51 5.62 7.39 16.78
CA GLY A 51 5.43 7.44 18.24
C GLY A 51 4.27 8.33 18.68
N GLN A 52 3.94 9.36 17.90
CA GLN A 52 2.81 10.25 18.15
C GLN A 52 1.49 9.69 17.62
N SER A 53 1.52 8.75 16.66
CA SER A 53 0.30 8.13 16.16
C SER A 53 -0.36 7.27 17.25
N PRO A 54 -1.61 7.52 17.64
CA PRO A 54 -2.27 6.74 18.69
C PRO A 54 -2.41 5.26 18.32
N LEU A 55 -2.36 4.92 17.03
CA LEU A 55 -2.40 3.52 16.56
C LEU A 55 -1.03 2.84 16.67
N LEU A 56 0.05 3.56 16.34
CA LEU A 56 1.39 2.99 16.13
C LEU A 56 2.38 3.27 17.28
N SER A 57 2.03 4.12 18.24
CA SER A 57 2.92 4.56 19.32
C SER A 57 3.59 3.39 20.07
N ALA A 58 2.82 2.35 20.40
CA ALA A 58 3.31 1.15 21.07
C ALA A 58 4.30 0.31 20.23
N PHE A 59 4.31 0.50 18.91
CA PHE A 59 5.11 -0.27 17.94
C PHE A 59 6.04 0.60 17.11
N ALA A 60 6.22 1.88 17.45
CA ALA A 60 6.85 2.88 16.60
C ALA A 60 8.24 2.45 16.10
N VAL A 61 9.09 1.90 16.99
CA VAL A 61 10.43 1.42 16.63
C VAL A 61 10.39 0.27 15.62
N GLY A 62 9.52 -0.71 15.83
CA GLY A 62 9.40 -1.86 14.92
C GLY A 62 8.84 -1.46 13.57
N VAL A 63 7.79 -0.63 13.57
CA VAL A 63 7.15 -0.16 12.34
C VAL A 63 8.07 0.80 11.56
N ALA A 64 8.91 1.59 12.25
CA ALA A 64 9.89 2.48 11.63
C ALA A 64 10.88 1.72 10.71
N TRP A 65 11.26 0.49 11.07
CA TRP A 65 12.09 -0.37 10.22
C TRP A 65 11.29 -1.17 9.19
N LEU A 66 10.13 -1.71 9.60
CA LEU A 66 9.32 -2.58 8.75
C LEU A 66 8.74 -1.84 7.54
N VAL A 67 8.31 -0.59 7.68
CA VAL A 67 7.67 0.15 6.58
C VAL A 67 8.66 0.40 5.44
N PRO A 68 9.82 1.08 5.64
CA PRO A 68 10.80 1.26 4.55
C PRO A 68 11.33 -0.07 4.02
N GLY A 69 11.52 -1.08 4.89
CA GLY A 69 11.97 -2.41 4.47
C GLY A 69 10.99 -3.10 3.53
N THR A 70 9.68 -3.04 3.83
CA THR A 70 8.65 -3.62 2.96
C THR A 70 8.47 -2.84 1.65
N GLU A 71 8.58 -1.50 1.68
CA GLU A 71 8.57 -0.65 0.49
C GLU A 71 9.71 -1.01 -0.49
N LEU A 72 10.93 -1.19 0.02
CA LEU A 72 12.08 -1.61 -0.78
C LEU A 72 11.94 -3.06 -1.29
N LEU A 73 11.44 -3.97 -0.44
CA LEU A 73 11.19 -5.35 -0.86
C LEU A 73 10.20 -5.43 -2.02
N ILE A 74 9.08 -4.68 -1.95
CA ILE A 74 8.10 -4.62 -3.03
C ILE A 74 8.72 -4.05 -4.30
N THR A 75 9.55 -3.02 -4.17
CA THR A 75 10.30 -2.44 -5.30
C THR A 75 11.15 -3.51 -6.00
N LEU A 76 11.92 -4.30 -5.24
CA LEU A 76 12.74 -5.38 -5.79
C LEU A 76 11.89 -6.45 -6.49
N LEU A 77 10.75 -6.82 -5.91
CA LEU A 77 9.81 -7.77 -6.52
C LEU A 77 9.23 -7.25 -7.84
N LEU A 78 8.96 -5.94 -7.95
CA LEU A 78 8.45 -5.30 -9.17
C LEU A 78 9.50 -5.20 -10.28
N MET A 79 10.78 -5.02 -9.91
CA MET A 79 11.89 -4.97 -10.87
C MET A 79 12.15 -6.32 -11.53
N ILE A 80 11.97 -7.42 -10.80
CA ILE A 80 12.24 -8.77 -11.33
C ILE A 80 11.00 -9.30 -12.08
N PRO A 81 11.06 -9.53 -13.41
CA PRO A 81 9.88 -9.93 -14.20
C PRO A 81 9.18 -11.20 -13.68
N LYS A 82 9.95 -12.13 -13.12
CA LYS A 82 9.45 -13.38 -12.53
C LYS A 82 8.58 -13.15 -11.29
N PHE A 83 8.91 -12.15 -10.46
CA PHE A 83 8.24 -11.85 -9.20
C PHE A 83 7.26 -10.69 -9.28
N ARG A 84 7.15 -10.05 -10.45
CA ARG A 84 6.33 -8.85 -10.65
C ARG A 84 4.87 -8.99 -10.22
N SER A 85 4.26 -10.16 -10.41
CA SER A 85 2.88 -10.42 -9.94
C SER A 85 2.78 -10.37 -8.40
N LEU A 86 3.79 -10.88 -7.69
CA LEU A 86 3.89 -10.77 -6.23
C LEU A 86 4.20 -9.33 -5.80
N GLY A 87 5.02 -8.61 -6.58
CA GLY A 87 5.27 -7.19 -6.38
C GLY A 87 3.98 -6.36 -6.43
N PHE A 88 3.13 -6.56 -7.44
CA PHE A 88 1.83 -5.88 -7.51
C PHE A 88 0.88 -6.28 -6.39
N LEU A 89 0.87 -7.56 -5.98
CA LEU A 89 0.08 -8.01 -4.83
C LEU A 89 0.56 -7.36 -3.53
N GLY A 90 1.86 -7.31 -3.28
CA GLY A 90 2.44 -6.63 -2.12
C GLY A 90 2.14 -5.14 -2.12
N ALA A 91 2.26 -4.48 -3.29
CA ALA A 91 1.89 -3.09 -3.48
C ALA A 91 0.41 -2.82 -3.17
N PHE A 92 -0.48 -3.70 -3.64
CA PHE A 92 -1.91 -3.63 -3.36
C PHE A 92 -2.22 -3.75 -1.87
N ILE A 93 -1.63 -4.74 -1.20
CA ILE A 93 -1.80 -4.95 0.25
C ILE A 93 -1.31 -3.75 1.03
N LEU A 94 -0.08 -3.28 0.76
CA LEU A 94 0.52 -2.18 1.50
C LEU A 94 -0.28 -0.87 1.33
N MET A 95 -0.70 -0.56 0.10
CA MET A 95 -1.55 0.61 -0.18
C MET A 95 -2.93 0.51 0.48
N THR A 96 -3.52 -0.68 0.51
CA THR A 96 -4.80 -0.91 1.19
C THR A 96 -4.66 -0.72 2.70
N MET A 97 -3.64 -1.31 3.31
CA MET A 97 -3.35 -1.17 4.74
C MET A 97 -3.13 0.30 5.12
N PHE A 98 -2.35 1.05 4.33
CA PHE A 98 -2.13 2.46 4.60
C PHE A 98 -3.40 3.30 4.42
N SER A 99 -4.25 2.96 3.45
CA SER A 99 -5.55 3.65 3.25
C SER A 99 -6.49 3.41 4.42
N VAL A 100 -6.61 2.16 4.90
CA VAL A 100 -7.40 1.82 6.09
C VAL A 100 -6.85 2.51 7.34
N TYR A 101 -5.52 2.54 7.50
CA TYR A 101 -4.86 3.28 8.58
C TYR A 101 -5.26 4.76 8.58
N ILE A 102 -5.13 5.46 7.44
CA ILE A 102 -5.54 6.87 7.32
C ILE A 102 -7.03 7.02 7.64
N PHE A 103 -7.88 6.15 7.09
CA PHE A 103 -9.31 6.21 7.31
C PHE A 103 -9.68 6.12 8.78
N ILE A 104 -9.05 5.20 9.53
CA ILE A 104 -9.25 5.05 10.97
C ILE A 104 -8.79 6.31 11.71
N ILE A 105 -7.59 6.83 11.41
CA ILE A 105 -7.08 8.04 12.05
C ILE A 105 -8.01 9.24 11.81
N LEU A 106 -8.56 9.41 10.62
CA LEU A 106 -9.43 10.53 10.29
C LEU A 106 -10.80 10.49 10.97
N HIS A 107 -11.35 9.30 11.24
CA HIS A 107 -12.73 9.16 11.74
C HIS A 107 -12.82 8.72 13.20
N TYR A 108 -11.78 8.09 13.75
CA TYR A 108 -11.80 7.48 15.08
C TYR A 108 -10.69 7.97 16.00
N SER A 109 -9.71 8.74 15.51
CA SER A 109 -8.68 9.32 16.39
C SER A 109 -9.10 10.67 16.93
N SER A 110 -8.79 10.91 18.21
CA SER A 110 -8.99 12.21 18.89
C SER A 110 -8.07 13.31 18.35
N PHE A 111 -6.96 12.94 17.71
CA PHE A 111 -6.03 13.89 17.08
C PHE A 111 -5.35 13.26 15.86
N VAL A 112 -5.02 14.10 14.89
CA VAL A 112 -4.36 13.70 13.65
C VAL A 112 -2.88 14.08 13.73
N PRO A 113 -1.94 13.11 13.67
CA PRO A 113 -0.51 13.43 13.73
C PRO A 113 -0.05 14.17 12.45
N CYS A 114 1.17 14.71 12.46
CA CYS A 114 1.80 15.18 11.23
C CYS A 114 2.06 14.00 10.25
N SER A 115 2.04 14.29 8.95
CA SER A 115 2.14 13.25 7.92
C SER A 115 3.61 12.93 7.62
N CYS A 116 4.08 11.71 7.81
CA CYS A 116 5.50 11.37 7.62
C CYS A 116 5.79 10.93 6.18
N GLY A 117 6.41 11.78 5.35
CA GLY A 117 6.70 11.36 3.96
C GLY A 117 7.43 12.31 3.02
N GLY A 118 8.16 13.31 3.53
CA GLY A 118 8.91 14.24 2.68
C GLY A 118 7.97 15.14 1.86
N ILE A 119 7.95 15.05 0.52
CA ILE A 119 6.97 15.82 -0.28
C ILE A 119 5.54 15.36 -0.01
N LEU A 120 5.36 14.11 0.41
CA LEU A 120 4.06 13.57 0.79
C LEU A 120 3.60 14.18 2.11
N GLU A 121 4.49 14.55 3.05
CA GLU A 121 4.12 15.23 4.30
C GLU A 121 3.32 16.52 4.08
N LYS A 122 3.57 17.21 2.95
CA LYS A 122 2.90 18.47 2.60
C LYS A 122 1.47 18.30 2.11
N MET A 123 1.01 17.07 1.83
CA MET A 123 -0.38 16.82 1.42
C MET A 123 -1.28 16.66 2.64
N THR A 124 -2.53 17.13 2.54
CA THR A 124 -3.54 16.90 3.60
C THR A 124 -3.95 15.43 3.64
N TRP A 125 -4.30 14.91 4.81
CA TRP A 125 -4.65 13.50 5.01
C TRP A 125 -5.75 12.97 4.07
N ASN A 126 -6.74 13.80 3.72
CA ASN A 126 -7.76 13.45 2.72
C ASN A 126 -7.16 13.28 1.31
N VAL A 127 -6.22 14.15 0.92
CA VAL A 127 -5.50 14.03 -0.35
C VAL A 127 -4.64 12.78 -0.38
N HIS A 128 -3.95 12.44 0.73
CA HIS A 128 -3.24 11.17 0.85
C HIS A 128 -4.13 9.95 0.68
N LEU A 129 -5.32 9.98 1.29
CA LEU A 129 -6.28 8.87 1.18
C LEU A 129 -6.74 8.67 -0.27
N VAL A 130 -7.04 9.76 -0.97
CA VAL A 130 -7.39 9.72 -2.40
C VAL A 130 -6.22 9.21 -3.23
N PHE A 131 -5.02 9.74 -3.00
CA PHE A 131 -3.79 9.32 -3.68
C PHE A 131 -3.57 7.82 -3.55
N ASN A 132 -3.62 7.28 -2.33
CA ASN A 132 -3.44 5.85 -2.12
C ASN A 132 -4.56 5.02 -2.71
N SER A 133 -5.82 5.48 -2.63
CA SER A 133 -6.96 4.80 -3.24
C SER A 133 -6.79 4.67 -4.76
N VAL A 134 -6.27 5.70 -5.44
CA VAL A 134 -5.92 5.63 -6.87
C VAL A 134 -4.86 4.54 -7.10
N PHE A 135 -3.80 4.50 -6.29
CA PHE A 135 -2.78 3.45 -6.41
C PHE A 135 -3.37 2.05 -6.17
N VAL A 136 -4.22 1.84 -5.15
CA VAL A 136 -4.94 0.56 -4.93
C VAL A 136 -5.67 0.09 -6.20
N LEU A 137 -6.38 1.00 -6.88
CA LEU A 137 -7.07 0.68 -8.14
C LEU A 137 -6.08 0.33 -9.27
N LEU A 138 -4.96 1.05 -9.38
CA LEU A 138 -3.92 0.76 -10.36
C LEU A 138 -3.29 -0.62 -10.14
N ALA A 139 -2.99 -1.01 -8.90
CA ALA A 139 -2.48 -2.35 -8.61
C ALA A 139 -3.51 -3.43 -8.92
N ALA A 140 -4.79 -3.24 -8.56
CA ALA A 140 -5.85 -4.18 -8.92
C ALA A 140 -5.96 -4.38 -10.43
N LEU A 141 -5.89 -3.28 -11.20
CA LEU A 141 -5.89 -3.31 -12.66
C LEU A 141 -4.69 -4.09 -13.22
N ALA A 142 -3.49 -3.83 -12.68
CA ALA A 142 -2.27 -4.52 -13.08
C ALA A 142 -2.35 -6.04 -12.82
N ILE A 143 -2.85 -6.45 -11.64
CA ILE A 143 -3.04 -7.86 -11.26
C ILE A 143 -4.01 -8.56 -12.22
N VAL A 144 -5.17 -7.94 -12.50
CA VAL A 144 -6.18 -8.51 -13.42
C VAL A 144 -5.63 -8.66 -14.84
N TRP A 145 -4.93 -7.65 -15.36
CA TRP A 145 -4.38 -7.70 -16.72
C TRP A 145 -3.20 -8.66 -16.85
N GLN A 146 -2.36 -8.78 -15.83
CA GLN A 146 -1.24 -9.72 -15.84
C GLN A 146 -1.70 -11.18 -15.74
N ALA A 147 -2.74 -11.47 -14.94
CA ALA A 147 -3.33 -12.80 -14.86
C ALA A 147 -3.92 -13.26 -16.20
N LYS A 148 -4.53 -12.35 -16.96
CA LYS A 148 -5.13 -12.65 -18.28
C LYS A 148 -4.08 -12.96 -19.36
N LYS A 149 -2.89 -12.34 -19.27
CA LYS A 149 -1.76 -12.56 -20.19
C LYS A 149 -1.14 -13.95 -20.02
N ASN A 150 -1.10 -14.47 -18.78
CA ASN A 150 -0.38 -15.70 -18.43
C ASN A 150 -1.31 -16.89 -18.09
N ARG A 151 -2.41 -17.12 -18.84
CA ARG A 151 -3.44 -18.14 -18.49
C ARG A 151 -2.93 -19.56 -18.20
N LYS A 152 -1.77 -19.98 -18.73
CA LYS A 152 -1.15 -21.30 -18.45
C LYS A 152 -0.10 -21.30 -17.31
N LYS A 153 0.25 -20.13 -16.77
CA LYS A 153 1.33 -19.94 -15.78
C LYS A 153 0.94 -19.00 -14.61
N ALA A 154 -0.30 -18.54 -14.58
CA ALA A 154 -0.78 -17.61 -13.57
C ALA A 154 -0.94 -18.34 -12.23
N SER A 155 0.03 -18.18 -11.35
CA SER A 155 0.03 -18.74 -10.00
C SER A 155 -1.03 -18.12 -9.07
N ILE A 156 -1.71 -17.04 -9.49
CA ILE A 156 -2.55 -16.19 -8.63
C ILE A 156 -3.84 -15.83 -9.38
N SER A 157 -5.00 -16.28 -8.89
CA SER A 157 -6.30 -15.97 -9.50
C SER A 157 -6.83 -14.61 -8.99
N PRO A 158 -7.01 -13.60 -9.86
CA PRO A 158 -7.29 -12.22 -9.42
C PRO A 158 -8.66 -12.08 -8.72
N VAL A 159 -9.64 -12.89 -9.13
CA VAL A 159 -11.03 -12.83 -8.61
C VAL A 159 -11.10 -13.15 -7.12
N LEU A 160 -10.24 -14.05 -6.63
CA LEU A 160 -10.21 -14.44 -5.22
C LEU A 160 -9.13 -13.68 -4.45
N THR A 161 -7.97 -13.46 -5.06
CA THR A 161 -6.80 -12.91 -4.35
C THR A 161 -6.92 -11.44 -4.01
N ILE A 162 -7.54 -10.61 -4.87
CA ILE A 162 -7.78 -9.19 -4.58
C ILE A 162 -8.68 -9.01 -3.36
N PRO A 163 -9.92 -9.54 -3.32
CA PRO A 163 -10.78 -9.34 -2.15
C PRO A 163 -10.20 -10.00 -0.89
N LEU A 164 -9.60 -11.19 -1.00
CA LEU A 164 -9.01 -11.88 0.14
C LEU A 164 -7.84 -11.08 0.76
N SER A 165 -6.95 -10.54 -0.07
CA SER A 165 -5.82 -9.74 0.40
C SER A 165 -6.26 -8.38 0.96
N ALA A 166 -7.29 -7.76 0.39
CA ALA A 166 -7.88 -6.54 0.94
C ALA A 166 -8.51 -6.77 2.31
N VAL A 167 -9.31 -7.85 2.46
CA VAL A 167 -9.92 -8.22 3.74
C VAL A 167 -8.85 -8.56 4.77
N SER A 168 -7.84 -9.35 4.39
CA SER A 168 -6.73 -9.69 5.27
C SER A 168 -5.96 -8.45 5.75
N GLY A 169 -5.61 -7.53 4.84
CA GLY A 169 -4.89 -6.30 5.20
C GLY A 169 -5.73 -5.39 6.10
N THR A 170 -7.01 -5.27 5.81
CA THR A 170 -7.97 -4.51 6.64
C THR A 170 -8.07 -5.11 8.03
N PHE A 171 -8.24 -6.42 8.13
CA PHE A 171 -8.30 -7.15 9.40
C PHE A 171 -7.02 -6.95 10.23
N SER A 172 -5.84 -7.05 9.60
CA SER A 172 -4.57 -6.82 10.30
C SER A 172 -4.47 -5.42 10.90
N ILE A 173 -4.92 -4.38 10.19
CA ILE A 173 -4.92 -3.00 10.72
C ILE A 173 -5.94 -2.83 11.86
N ILE A 174 -7.13 -3.43 11.74
CA ILE A 174 -8.15 -3.39 12.81
C ILE A 174 -7.64 -4.10 14.07
N VAL A 175 -7.02 -5.26 13.93
CA VAL A 175 -6.41 -5.97 15.07
C VAL A 175 -5.32 -5.11 15.72
N LEU A 176 -4.46 -4.49 14.92
CA LEU A 176 -3.42 -3.58 15.42
C LEU A 176 -4.04 -2.40 16.18
N PHE A 177 -5.12 -1.81 15.66
CA PHE A 177 -5.85 -0.73 16.30
C PHE A 177 -6.39 -1.14 17.68
N LEU A 178 -7.16 -2.23 17.73
CA LEU A 178 -7.77 -2.73 18.98
C LEU A 178 -6.70 -3.09 20.02
N PHE A 179 -5.60 -3.70 19.58
CA PHE A 179 -4.51 -4.06 20.46
C PHE A 179 -3.77 -2.82 20.99
N SER A 180 -3.55 -1.82 20.13
CA SER A 180 -2.94 -0.54 20.51
C SER A 180 -3.80 0.23 21.51
N GLU A 181 -5.12 0.27 21.28
CA GLU A 181 -6.07 0.90 22.20
C GLU A 181 -6.05 0.22 23.57
N ASN A 182 -6.04 -1.12 23.62
CA ASN A 182 -5.94 -1.88 24.86
C ASN A 182 -4.63 -1.57 25.62
N ILE A 183 -3.49 -1.54 24.93
CA ILE A 183 -2.20 -1.18 25.55
C ILE A 183 -2.22 0.25 26.08
N MET A 184 -2.77 1.19 25.33
CA MET A 184 -2.85 2.58 25.77
C MET A 184 -3.77 2.75 26.97
N GLN A 185 -4.89 2.02 27.05
CA GLN A 185 -5.76 2.02 28.23
C GLN A 185 -5.06 1.42 29.45
N TYR A 186 -4.32 0.33 29.27
CA TYR A 186 -3.62 -0.35 30.38
C TYR A 186 -2.42 0.43 30.92
N LYS A 187 -1.63 1.09 30.04
CA LYS A 187 -0.45 1.87 30.45
C LYS A 187 -0.78 3.29 30.94
N ASN A 188 -1.95 3.83 30.62
CA ASN A 188 -2.38 5.17 31.05
C ASN A 188 -3.36 5.13 32.23
N LEU A 189 -3.09 4.33 33.27
CA LEU A 189 -3.85 4.37 34.53
C LEU A 189 -3.87 5.76 35.22
N PHE A 190 -3.10 6.73 34.72
CA PHE A 190 -3.00 8.09 35.25
C PHE A 190 -3.47 9.21 34.30
N ILE A 191 -3.98 8.92 33.09
CA ILE A 191 -4.52 9.94 32.19
C ILE A 191 -5.99 9.63 31.89
N ARG A 192 -6.89 10.31 32.61
CA ARG A 192 -8.34 10.23 32.39
C ARG A 192 -8.69 10.98 31.10
N ARG A 193 -9.08 10.27 30.04
CA ARG A 193 -9.74 10.92 28.88
C ARG A 193 -11.14 11.35 29.33
N TYR A 194 -11.40 12.65 29.35
CA TYR A 194 -12.76 13.15 29.45
C TYR A 194 -13.41 13.05 28.06
N PRO A 195 -14.69 12.64 27.99
CA PRO A 195 -15.46 12.63 26.74
C PRO A 195 -15.60 14.04 26.16
#